data_AF-A0A1U7XK75-F1
#
_entry.id   AF-A0A1U7XK75-F1
#
_cell.length_a   1.000
_cell.length_b   1.000
_cell.length_c   1.000
_cell.angle_alpha   90.00
_cell.angle_beta   90.00
_cell.angle_gamma   90.00
#
_symmetry.space_group_name_H-M   'P 1'
#
loop_
_entity.id
_entity.type
_entity.pdbx_description
1 polymer ?
#
loop_
_entity_poly.entity_id
_entity_poly.type
_entity_poly.pdbx_seq_one_letter_code
_entity_poly.pdbx_strand_id
1 'polypeptide(L)'
;MGHRRFLPLDHKWRNDKESFDGTKERRLPPKILFGEDILGHVADLDVLQLTKDPKKKIQISHESRGDNWNKKSIFFDLPYWKSLLLRYNLDVMHIEKNICDNILGTLLNIKGKTKDTIKTRLDLQAMNIRKELNPIKNGDKYALPTTCYTLSPEEKYKFCDFLKNLKVPDGFSSNISQCVNLKDRKISGLKSHDCHIILQHLLPLAIRGMLCKSVSEPLIELSLFFNILGAKYLSMEELERIDGQIPKTECKLEKVFPPTFFDVMEHLSIHLANEAKIAGPTQYRHMYPMERYIYFMKSLVGNRACPEGSIAEGYLATECLTLCSRYFNTMETKFNRLERNCDGGVVECDGGLTFFCESGRALRGGKPCRFDSYEFEQAHIIF
;
A
#
# COMPACT_ATOMS: atom_id res chain seq x y z
N MET A 1 -12.50 7.41 -10.39
CA MET A 1 -13.00 8.83 -10.38
C MET A 1 -14.33 8.94 -9.64
N GLY A 2 -14.75 10.16 -9.30
CA GLY A 2 -16.05 10.43 -8.66
C GLY A 2 -15.96 10.67 -7.16
N HIS A 3 -14.78 11.00 -6.62
CA HIS A 3 -14.59 11.24 -5.19
C HIS A 3 -15.33 12.49 -4.68
N ARG A 4 -15.70 13.40 -5.58
CA ARG A 4 -16.50 14.60 -5.26
C ARG A 4 -17.81 14.27 -4.53
N ARG A 5 -18.36 13.07 -4.73
CA ARG A 5 -19.60 12.64 -4.08
C ARG A 5 -19.49 12.49 -2.56
N PHE A 6 -18.27 12.41 -2.02
CA PHE A 6 -18.00 12.31 -0.59
C PHE A 6 -17.69 13.67 0.06
N LEU A 7 -17.61 14.75 -0.73
CA LEU A 7 -17.48 16.11 -0.20
C LEU A 7 -18.83 16.64 0.31
N PRO A 8 -18.88 17.68 1.18
CA PRO A 8 -20.14 18.36 1.52
C PRO A 8 -20.90 18.85 0.28
N LEU A 9 -22.24 18.91 0.33
CA LEU A 9 -23.10 19.27 -0.81
C LEU A 9 -22.85 20.67 -1.37
N ASP A 10 -22.51 21.61 -0.49
CA ASP A 10 -22.17 23.00 -0.76
C ASP A 10 -20.71 23.20 -1.19
N HIS A 11 -19.89 22.14 -1.16
CA HIS A 11 -18.48 22.24 -1.50
C HIS A 11 -18.27 22.69 -2.96
N LYS A 12 -17.49 23.75 -3.17
CA LYS A 12 -17.25 24.38 -4.49
C LYS A 12 -16.86 23.39 -5.59
N TRP A 13 -16.04 22.38 -5.27
CA TRP A 13 -15.59 21.37 -6.25
C TRP A 13 -16.71 20.48 -6.80
N ARG A 14 -17.85 20.33 -6.10
CA ARG A 14 -19.01 19.64 -6.67
C ARG A 14 -19.59 20.36 -7.90
N ASN A 15 -19.38 21.67 -8.01
CA ASN A 15 -19.81 22.48 -9.14
C ASN A 15 -18.72 22.71 -10.21
N ASP A 16 -17.47 22.33 -9.92
CA ASP A 16 -16.29 22.52 -10.77
C ASP A 16 -16.28 21.44 -11.86
N LYS A 17 -16.79 21.79 -13.04
CA LYS A 17 -16.81 20.89 -14.20
C LYS A 17 -15.43 20.80 -14.86
N GLU A 18 -14.77 21.95 -14.99
CA GLU A 18 -13.59 22.13 -15.82
C GLU A 18 -12.38 21.37 -15.28
N SER A 19 -12.21 21.34 -13.96
CA SER A 19 -11.06 20.65 -13.35
C SER A 19 -11.24 19.13 -13.27
N PHE A 20 -12.45 18.60 -13.48
CA PHE A 20 -12.81 17.19 -13.23
C PHE A 20 -13.28 16.49 -14.52
N ASP A 21 -14.44 15.83 -14.48
CA ASP A 21 -14.98 14.97 -15.53
C ASP A 21 -15.96 15.70 -16.48
N GLY A 22 -15.99 17.03 -16.46
CA GLY A 22 -16.93 17.83 -17.26
C GLY A 22 -18.36 17.91 -16.69
N THR A 23 -18.65 17.24 -15.57
CA THR A 23 -19.99 17.19 -14.96
C THR A 23 -20.06 17.89 -13.60
N LYS A 24 -21.28 18.26 -13.18
CA LYS A 24 -21.56 18.71 -11.81
C LYS A 24 -21.92 17.48 -10.98
N GLU A 25 -21.28 17.31 -9.83
CA GLU A 25 -21.56 16.18 -8.94
C GLU A 25 -22.69 16.52 -7.97
N ARG A 26 -23.88 15.96 -8.22
CA ARG A 26 -25.07 16.12 -7.39
C ARG A 26 -25.39 14.88 -6.55
N ARG A 27 -24.75 13.75 -6.81
CA ARG A 27 -25.03 12.50 -6.12
C ARG A 27 -24.51 12.56 -4.69
N LEU A 28 -25.19 11.84 -3.82
CA LEU A 28 -24.75 11.57 -2.45
C LEU A 28 -23.69 10.45 -2.45
N PRO A 29 -22.89 10.33 -1.38
CA PRO A 29 -22.05 9.14 -1.21
C PRO A 29 -22.93 7.88 -1.23
N PRO A 30 -22.40 6.71 -1.65
CA PRO A 30 -23.17 5.47 -1.60
C PRO A 30 -23.69 5.21 -0.18
N LYS A 31 -24.90 4.68 -0.06
CA LYS A 31 -25.44 4.26 1.23
C LYS A 31 -24.57 3.11 1.77
N ILE A 32 -24.18 3.20 3.03
CA ILE A 32 -23.52 2.10 3.73
C ILE A 32 -24.55 0.99 3.89
N LEU A 33 -24.22 -0.22 3.42
CA LEU A 33 -25.09 -1.39 3.52
C LEU A 33 -24.76 -2.19 4.78
N PHE A 34 -25.78 -2.49 5.58
CA PHE A 34 -25.66 -3.41 6.71
C PHE A 34 -25.74 -4.86 6.25
N GLY A 35 -25.38 -5.79 7.13
CA GLY A 35 -25.34 -7.21 6.75
C GLY A 35 -26.73 -7.75 6.39
N GLU A 36 -27.80 -7.22 6.98
CA GLU A 36 -29.18 -7.55 6.61
C GLU A 36 -29.55 -7.03 5.22
N ASP A 37 -29.15 -5.80 4.87
CA ASP A 37 -29.36 -5.24 3.53
C ASP A 37 -28.66 -6.13 2.47
N ILE A 38 -27.39 -6.48 2.72
CA ILE A 38 -26.62 -7.33 1.81
C ILE A 38 -27.24 -8.72 1.72
N LEU A 39 -27.65 -9.31 2.84
CA LEU A 39 -28.30 -10.62 2.85
C LEU A 39 -29.57 -10.60 1.99
N GLY A 40 -30.37 -9.53 2.06
CA GLY A 40 -31.53 -9.33 1.19
C GLY A 40 -31.13 -9.27 -0.29
N HIS A 41 -30.07 -8.53 -0.63
CA HIS A 41 -29.59 -8.41 -2.01
C HIS A 41 -29.04 -9.72 -2.59
N VAL A 42 -28.54 -10.63 -1.76
CA VAL A 42 -27.97 -11.91 -2.22
C VAL A 42 -28.85 -13.11 -1.89
N ALA A 43 -30.06 -12.89 -1.37
CA ALA A 43 -30.95 -13.97 -0.94
C ALA A 43 -31.39 -14.88 -2.10
N ASP A 44 -31.53 -14.30 -3.29
CA ASP A 44 -31.90 -14.99 -4.52
C ASP A 44 -30.69 -15.56 -5.28
N LEU A 45 -29.47 -15.30 -4.79
CA LEU A 45 -28.25 -15.91 -5.29
C LEU A 45 -28.00 -17.20 -4.51
N ASP A 46 -28.22 -18.33 -5.17
CA ASP A 46 -27.82 -19.62 -4.63
C ASP A 46 -26.31 -19.67 -4.35
N VAL A 47 -25.92 -20.59 -3.46
CA VAL A 47 -24.52 -20.97 -3.27
C VAL A 47 -24.04 -21.67 -4.53
N LEU A 48 -23.72 -20.90 -5.58
CA LEU A 48 -23.23 -21.42 -6.83
C LEU A 48 -21.99 -22.29 -6.58
N GLN A 49 -22.06 -23.56 -6.97
CA GLN A 49 -20.89 -24.44 -6.98
C GLN A 49 -19.85 -23.87 -7.94
N LEU A 50 -18.68 -23.50 -7.39
CA LEU A 50 -17.56 -22.99 -8.16
C LEU A 50 -17.14 -24.03 -9.21
N THR A 51 -17.42 -23.74 -10.48
CA THR A 51 -17.06 -24.60 -11.61
C THR A 51 -16.25 -23.79 -12.61
N LYS A 52 -15.11 -24.34 -13.05
CA LYS A 52 -14.26 -23.73 -14.09
C LYS A 52 -14.79 -23.98 -15.51
N ASP A 53 -15.80 -24.83 -15.67
CA ASP A 53 -16.46 -25.11 -16.95
C ASP A 53 -17.31 -23.91 -17.41
N PRO A 54 -16.97 -23.27 -18.55
CA PRO A 54 -17.71 -22.13 -19.07
C PRO A 54 -19.19 -22.45 -19.36
N LYS A 55 -19.50 -23.72 -19.68
CA LYS A 55 -20.87 -24.13 -20.05
C LYS A 55 -21.82 -24.22 -18.86
N LYS A 56 -21.28 -24.30 -17.63
CA LYS A 56 -22.05 -24.37 -16.38
C LYS A 56 -22.10 -23.04 -15.64
N LYS A 57 -21.44 -22.00 -16.16
CA LYS A 57 -21.41 -20.68 -15.53
C LYS A 57 -22.71 -19.95 -15.82
N ILE A 58 -23.59 -19.87 -14.84
CA ILE A 58 -24.81 -19.07 -14.92
C ILE A 58 -24.40 -17.59 -15.06
N GLN A 59 -24.81 -16.96 -16.16
CA GLN A 59 -24.54 -15.55 -16.40
C GLN A 59 -25.62 -14.72 -15.70
N ILE A 60 -25.23 -13.99 -14.66
CA ILE A 60 -26.14 -13.13 -13.92
C ILE A 60 -26.23 -11.79 -14.66
N SER A 61 -27.46 -11.36 -14.98
CA SER A 61 -27.71 -10.03 -15.53
C SER A 61 -27.71 -9.00 -14.41
N HIS A 62 -26.69 -8.14 -14.38
CA HIS A 62 -26.58 -7.05 -13.41
C HIS A 62 -27.49 -5.86 -13.73
N GLU A 63 -27.86 -5.67 -15.01
CA GLU A 63 -28.76 -4.59 -15.43
C GLU A 63 -30.17 -4.75 -14.82
N SER A 64 -30.70 -5.98 -14.79
CA SER A 64 -32.01 -6.25 -14.21
C SER A 64 -32.02 -6.22 -12.68
N ARG A 65 -30.88 -6.54 -12.04
CA ARG A 65 -30.75 -6.56 -10.57
C ARG A 65 -30.49 -5.18 -9.98
N GLY A 66 -29.75 -4.34 -10.71
CA GLY A 66 -29.25 -3.06 -10.17
C GLY A 66 -28.10 -3.21 -9.16
N ASP A 67 -27.51 -4.40 -9.05
CA ASP A 67 -26.35 -4.71 -8.21
C ASP A 67 -25.26 -5.47 -8.98
N ASN A 68 -24.06 -5.56 -8.39
CA ASN A 68 -22.91 -6.29 -8.95
C ASN A 68 -22.65 -7.63 -8.24
N TRP A 69 -23.63 -8.17 -7.52
CA TRP A 69 -23.46 -9.41 -6.76
C TRP A 69 -23.52 -10.62 -7.67
N ASN A 70 -22.49 -11.45 -7.58
CA ASN A 70 -22.37 -12.66 -8.39
C ASN A 70 -22.65 -13.94 -7.60
N LYS A 71 -22.63 -13.86 -6.26
CA LYS A 71 -22.80 -15.01 -5.38
C LYS A 71 -23.18 -14.58 -3.97
N LYS A 72 -23.94 -15.42 -3.28
CA LYS A 72 -24.04 -15.39 -1.82
C LYS A 72 -22.80 -16.03 -1.21
N SER A 73 -22.19 -15.36 -0.23
CA SER A 73 -21.08 -15.93 0.54
C SER A 73 -21.59 -16.99 1.52
N ILE A 74 -20.92 -18.13 1.61
CA ILE A 74 -21.21 -19.19 2.59
C ILE A 74 -21.19 -18.69 4.04
N PHE A 75 -20.47 -17.59 4.32
CA PHE A 75 -20.46 -17.01 5.65
C PHE A 75 -21.83 -16.48 6.10
N PHE A 76 -22.75 -16.20 5.18
CA PHE A 76 -24.13 -15.85 5.55
C PHE A 76 -24.94 -17.02 6.15
N ASP A 77 -24.43 -18.25 6.10
CA ASP A 77 -25.01 -19.38 6.82
C ASP A 77 -24.66 -19.33 8.32
N LEU A 78 -23.66 -18.53 8.70
CA LEU A 78 -23.32 -18.29 10.10
C LEU A 78 -24.30 -17.26 10.70
N PRO A 79 -25.02 -17.58 11.80
CA PRO A 79 -26.08 -16.73 12.33
C PRO A 79 -25.66 -15.29 12.65
N TYR A 80 -24.40 -15.10 13.05
CA TYR A 80 -23.85 -13.81 13.46
C TYR A 80 -23.34 -12.96 12.29
N TRP A 81 -23.16 -13.53 11.09
CA TRP A 81 -22.47 -12.85 9.99
C TRP A 81 -23.19 -11.59 9.52
N LYS A 82 -24.52 -11.64 9.47
CA LYS A 82 -25.38 -10.48 9.13
C LYS A 82 -25.28 -9.35 10.16
N SER A 83 -24.87 -9.66 11.39
CA SER A 83 -24.76 -8.70 12.49
C SER A 83 -23.37 -8.09 12.62
N LEU A 84 -22.37 -8.59 11.90
CA LEU A 84 -21.01 -8.03 11.93
C LEU A 84 -20.97 -6.65 11.28
N LEU A 85 -20.40 -5.67 11.99
CA LEU A 85 -20.15 -4.33 11.45
C LEU A 85 -19.12 -4.38 10.31
N LEU A 86 -18.06 -5.17 10.50
CA LEU A 86 -17.04 -5.40 9.49
C LEU A 86 -17.05 -6.87 9.06
N ARG A 87 -17.57 -7.13 7.86
CA ARG A 87 -17.66 -8.49 7.28
C ARG A 87 -16.42 -8.85 6.45
N TYR A 88 -15.84 -7.85 5.80
CA TYR A 88 -14.62 -8.01 4.99
C TYR A 88 -13.63 -6.94 5.45
N ASN A 89 -12.43 -7.37 5.80
CA ASN A 89 -11.34 -6.50 6.20
C ASN A 89 -10.56 -6.11 4.94
N LEU A 90 -10.39 -4.81 4.70
CA LEU A 90 -9.63 -4.33 3.56
C LEU A 90 -8.15 -4.60 3.77
N ASP A 91 -7.52 -5.18 2.76
CA ASP A 91 -6.12 -5.52 2.79
C ASP A 91 -5.25 -4.28 2.59
N VAL A 92 -5.02 -3.53 3.68
CA VAL A 92 -4.27 -2.28 3.68
C VAL A 92 -2.88 -2.47 3.07
N MET A 93 -2.22 -3.60 3.36
CA MET A 93 -0.88 -3.90 2.84
C MET A 93 -0.87 -3.94 1.31
N HIS A 94 -1.84 -4.63 0.70
CA HIS A 94 -1.92 -4.69 -0.75
C HIS A 94 -2.47 -3.41 -1.36
N ILE A 95 -3.40 -2.71 -0.70
CA ILE A 95 -3.90 -1.41 -1.16
C ILE A 95 -2.74 -0.42 -1.27
N GLU A 96 -1.96 -0.25 -0.20
CA GLU A 96 -0.78 0.63 -0.19
C GLU A 96 0.24 0.24 -1.24
N LYS A 97 0.50 -1.06 -1.39
CA LYS A 97 1.41 -1.54 -2.43
C LYS A 97 0.93 -1.13 -3.82
N ASN A 98 -0.34 -1.33 -4.14
CA ASN A 98 -0.89 -1.00 -5.46
C ASN A 98 -0.86 0.51 -5.70
N ILE A 99 -1.27 1.32 -4.72
CA ILE A 99 -1.21 2.78 -4.79
C ILE A 99 0.23 3.26 -5.03
N CYS A 100 1.19 2.73 -4.27
CA CYS A 100 2.60 3.07 -4.44
C CYS A 100 3.13 2.66 -5.83
N ASP A 101 2.83 1.44 -6.30
CA ASP A 101 3.18 0.97 -7.63
C ASP A 101 2.58 1.88 -8.73
N ASN A 102 1.34 2.32 -8.56
CA ASN A 102 0.63 3.20 -9.49
C ASN A 102 1.23 4.61 -9.52
N ILE A 103 1.58 5.16 -8.35
CA ILE A 103 2.30 6.44 -8.22
C ILE A 103 3.66 6.35 -8.90
N LEU A 104 4.52 5.41 -8.48
CA LEU A 104 5.88 5.26 -9.02
C LEU A 104 5.86 4.95 -10.52
N GLY A 105 4.95 4.08 -10.96
CA GLY A 105 4.76 3.73 -12.36
C GLY A 105 4.44 4.94 -13.23
N THR A 106 3.58 5.83 -12.72
CA THR A 106 3.13 7.03 -13.41
C THR A 106 4.18 8.15 -13.37
N LEU A 107 4.74 8.47 -12.19
CA LEU A 107 5.76 9.52 -12.03
C LEU A 107 7.03 9.24 -12.86
N LEU A 108 7.49 7.98 -12.85
CA LEU A 108 8.68 7.56 -13.59
C LEU A 108 8.38 7.17 -15.05
N ASN A 109 7.11 7.18 -15.47
CA ASN A 109 6.64 6.71 -16.78
C ASN A 109 7.24 5.33 -17.15
N ILE A 110 7.07 4.35 -16.26
CA ILE A 110 7.60 3.00 -16.44
C ILE A 110 6.72 2.24 -17.44
N LYS A 111 7.32 1.77 -18.54
CA LYS A 111 6.62 1.00 -19.58
C LYS A 111 5.90 -0.20 -18.96
N GLY A 112 4.59 -0.31 -19.22
CA GLY A 112 3.73 -1.38 -18.72
C GLY A 112 3.21 -1.18 -17.29
N LYS A 113 3.68 -0.16 -16.56
CA LYS A 113 3.20 0.19 -15.22
C LYS A 113 2.58 1.58 -15.12
N THR A 114 2.95 2.49 -16.02
CA THR A 114 2.37 3.85 -16.05
C THR A 114 0.87 3.79 -16.24
N LYS A 115 0.13 4.58 -15.46
CA LYS A 115 -1.30 4.79 -15.65
C LYS A 115 -1.59 5.80 -16.75
N ASP A 116 -0.58 6.46 -17.29
CA ASP A 116 -0.72 7.37 -18.41
C ASP A 116 -0.35 6.68 -19.73
N THR A 117 -1.37 6.19 -20.44
CA THR A 117 -1.22 5.47 -21.70
C THR A 117 -1.89 6.20 -22.86
N ILE A 118 -1.58 5.82 -24.10
CA ILE A 118 -2.28 6.38 -25.28
C ILE A 118 -3.80 6.18 -25.17
N LYS A 119 -4.26 5.01 -24.71
CA LYS A 119 -5.69 4.73 -24.50
C LYS A 119 -6.30 5.71 -23.50
N THR A 120 -5.64 5.89 -22.36
CA THR A 120 -6.02 6.87 -21.35
C THR A 120 -6.15 8.28 -21.91
N ARG A 121 -5.23 8.71 -22.78
CA ARG A 121 -5.27 10.04 -23.40
C ARG A 121 -6.40 10.17 -24.42
N LEU A 122 -6.73 9.09 -25.14
CA LEU A 122 -7.90 9.04 -26.02
C LEU A 122 -9.20 9.09 -25.21
N ASP A 123 -9.24 8.45 -24.03
CA ASP A 123 -10.39 8.54 -23.12
C ASP A 123 -10.60 9.97 -22.63
N LEU A 124 -9.52 10.69 -22.25
CA LEU A 124 -9.58 12.12 -21.91
C LEU A 124 -10.16 12.96 -23.06
N GLN A 125 -9.71 12.70 -24.28
CA GLN A 125 -10.22 13.36 -25.48
C GLN A 125 -11.71 13.07 -25.72
N ALA A 126 -12.13 11.81 -25.56
CA ALA A 126 -13.53 11.39 -25.71
C ALA A 126 -14.43 12.00 -24.63
N MET A 127 -13.91 12.16 -23.41
CA MET A 127 -14.57 12.85 -22.30
C MET A 127 -14.56 14.38 -22.47
N ASN A 128 -13.84 14.92 -23.47
CA ASN A 128 -13.69 16.36 -23.72
C ASN A 128 -13.15 17.14 -22.51
N ILE A 129 -12.21 16.53 -21.78
CA ILE A 129 -11.51 17.14 -20.64
C ILE A 129 -10.01 17.21 -20.91
N ARG A 130 -9.32 18.19 -20.29
CA ARG A 130 -7.85 18.34 -20.37
C ARG A 130 -7.30 18.30 -21.79
N LYS A 131 -7.80 19.21 -22.64
CA LYS A 131 -7.44 19.27 -24.06
C LYS A 131 -5.93 19.39 -24.30
N GLU A 132 -5.22 20.00 -23.36
CA GLU A 132 -3.75 20.10 -23.33
C GLU A 132 -3.03 18.75 -23.26
N LEU A 133 -3.71 17.69 -22.80
CA LEU A 133 -3.18 16.34 -22.72
C LEU A 133 -3.59 15.45 -23.91
N ASN A 134 -4.41 15.94 -24.83
CA ASN A 134 -4.90 15.14 -25.96
C ASN A 134 -3.73 14.65 -26.83
N PRO A 135 -3.82 13.41 -27.36
CA PRO A 135 -2.76 12.86 -28.17
C PRO A 135 -2.69 13.57 -29.53
N ILE A 136 -1.49 13.94 -29.96
CA ILE A 136 -1.26 14.63 -31.24
C ILE A 136 -0.91 13.58 -32.30
N LYS A 137 -1.69 13.50 -33.37
CA LYS A 137 -1.46 12.53 -34.45
C LYS A 137 -0.43 13.07 -35.43
N ASN A 138 0.75 12.44 -35.46
CA ASN A 138 1.83 12.70 -36.42
C ASN A 138 1.92 11.50 -37.38
N GLY A 139 1.11 11.51 -38.44
CA GLY A 139 0.97 10.37 -39.36
C GLY A 139 0.31 9.16 -38.65
N ASP A 140 0.97 8.01 -38.67
CA ASP A 140 0.50 6.77 -38.01
C ASP A 140 0.86 6.69 -36.53
N LYS A 141 1.66 7.64 -36.01
CA LYS A 141 2.11 7.64 -34.61
C LYS A 141 1.44 8.76 -33.82
N TYR A 142 1.13 8.46 -32.56
CA TYR A 142 0.67 9.44 -31.59
C TYR A 142 1.85 9.98 -30.78
N ALA A 143 2.00 11.30 -30.76
CA ALA A 143 2.86 12.00 -29.81
C ALA A 143 2.02 12.40 -28.59
N LEU A 144 2.52 12.10 -27.38
CA LEU A 144 1.86 12.45 -26.13
C LEU A 144 2.46 13.74 -25.57
N PRO A 145 1.66 14.78 -25.30
CA PRO A 145 2.14 15.97 -24.60
C PRO A 145 2.70 15.63 -23.22
N THR A 146 3.75 16.35 -22.83
CA THR A 146 4.37 16.26 -21.50
C THR A 146 3.35 16.61 -20.42
N THR A 147 3.37 15.87 -19.32
CA THR A 147 2.45 16.04 -18.20
C THR A 147 3.14 16.63 -17.00
N CYS A 148 2.41 17.40 -16.20
CA CYS A 148 2.93 17.96 -14.95
C CYS A 148 3.27 16.91 -13.88
N TYR A 149 2.73 15.70 -13.97
CA TYR A 149 2.98 14.60 -13.02
C TYR A 149 4.08 13.63 -13.47
N THR A 150 4.63 13.76 -14.67
CA THR A 150 5.75 12.89 -15.10
C THR A 150 7.05 13.62 -14.82
N LEU A 151 7.95 12.99 -14.08
CA LEU A 151 9.26 13.56 -13.79
C LEU A 151 10.07 13.71 -15.08
N SER A 152 10.82 14.81 -15.19
CA SER A 152 11.78 15.02 -16.26
C SER A 152 12.92 13.99 -16.20
N PRO A 153 13.68 13.78 -17.29
CA PRO A 153 14.87 12.93 -17.30
C PRO A 153 15.85 13.15 -16.13
N GLU A 154 16.04 14.41 -15.73
CA GLU A 154 16.92 14.82 -14.65
C GLU A 154 16.30 14.57 -13.27
N GLU A 155 15.02 14.87 -13.12
CA GLU A 155 14.27 14.60 -11.89
C GLU A 155 14.16 13.10 -11.62
N LYS A 156 13.93 12.27 -12.64
CA LYS A 156 13.94 10.80 -12.50
C LYS A 156 15.30 10.30 -12.00
N TYR A 157 16.38 10.88 -12.49
CA TYR A 157 17.72 10.53 -12.02
C TYR A 157 17.88 10.91 -10.55
N LYS A 158 17.56 12.16 -10.16
CA LYS A 158 17.62 12.61 -8.76
C LYS A 158 16.76 11.75 -7.83
N PHE A 159 15.54 11.41 -8.25
CA PHE A 159 14.62 10.55 -7.50
C PHE A 159 15.21 9.15 -7.30
N CYS A 160 15.73 8.53 -8.36
CA CYS A 160 16.36 7.22 -8.26
C CYS A 160 17.65 7.28 -7.43
N ASP A 161 18.46 8.32 -7.59
CA ASP A 161 19.71 8.51 -6.85
C ASP A 161 19.47 8.66 -5.35
N PHE A 162 18.44 9.43 -4.97
CA PHE A 162 17.97 9.51 -3.60
C PHE A 162 17.66 8.12 -3.01
N LEU A 163 16.85 7.31 -3.71
CA LEU A 163 16.50 5.97 -3.24
C LEU A 163 17.69 4.98 -3.29
N LYS A 164 18.64 5.19 -4.20
CA LYS A 164 19.85 4.35 -4.33
C LYS A 164 20.81 4.56 -3.17
N ASN A 165 20.98 5.81 -2.75
CA ASN A 165 21.94 6.22 -1.73
C ASN A 165 21.32 6.34 -0.33
N LEU A 166 20.01 6.09 -0.21
CA LEU A 166 19.29 6.10 1.06
C LEU A 166 19.94 5.15 2.07
N LYS A 167 20.24 5.68 3.25
CA LYS A 167 20.69 4.93 4.42
C LYS A 167 19.65 5.09 5.53
N VAL A 168 19.24 3.97 6.10
CA VAL A 168 18.22 3.89 7.15
C VAL A 168 18.69 2.96 8.26
N PRO A 169 18.16 3.07 9.49
CA PRO A 169 18.42 2.12 10.56
C PRO A 169 18.08 0.68 10.14
N ASP A 170 18.73 -0.31 10.77
CA ASP A 170 18.37 -1.70 10.54
C ASP A 170 16.91 -1.97 10.96
N GLY A 171 16.24 -2.85 10.23
CA GLY A 171 14.82 -3.14 10.43
C GLY A 171 13.85 -2.09 9.89
N PHE A 172 14.30 -0.89 9.49
CA PHE A 172 13.42 0.15 8.94
C PHE A 172 12.88 -0.18 7.56
N SER A 173 13.73 -0.61 6.63
CA SER A 173 13.32 -1.03 5.29
C SER A 173 14.18 -2.17 4.79
N SER A 174 13.74 -2.85 3.72
CA SER A 174 14.66 -3.71 2.99
C SER A 174 15.67 -2.86 2.21
N ASN A 175 16.64 -3.50 1.56
CA ASN A 175 17.66 -2.80 0.79
C ASN A 175 17.10 -2.27 -0.54
N ILE A 176 16.35 -1.16 -0.47
CA ILE A 176 15.71 -0.48 -1.62
C ILE A 176 16.74 -0.16 -2.71
N SER A 177 18.00 0.08 -2.35
CA SER A 177 19.06 0.35 -3.34
C SER A 177 19.19 -0.77 -4.39
N GLN A 178 18.91 -2.03 -4.04
CA GLN A 178 18.94 -3.16 -4.97
C GLN A 178 17.80 -3.13 -5.99
N CYS A 179 16.69 -2.46 -5.65
CA CYS A 179 15.54 -2.29 -6.53
C CYS A 179 15.71 -1.14 -7.54
N VAL A 180 16.76 -0.33 -7.39
CA VAL A 180 16.99 0.88 -8.21
C VAL A 180 18.07 0.66 -9.26
N ASN A 181 17.71 0.93 -10.52
CA ASN A 181 18.63 0.98 -11.65
C ASN A 181 18.76 2.43 -12.15
N LEU A 182 19.92 3.05 -11.86
CA LEU A 182 20.21 4.43 -12.24
C LEU A 182 20.42 4.62 -13.75
N LYS A 183 20.97 3.61 -14.45
CA LYS A 183 21.19 3.69 -15.91
C LYS A 183 19.86 3.81 -16.64
N ASP A 184 18.90 2.98 -16.23
CA ASP A 184 17.57 2.97 -16.83
C ASP A 184 16.61 3.99 -16.20
N ARG A 185 16.98 4.59 -15.06
CA ARG A 185 16.13 5.47 -14.23
C ARG A 185 14.80 4.80 -13.87
N LYS A 186 14.89 3.53 -13.44
CA LYS A 186 13.75 2.66 -13.15
C LYS A 186 13.89 2.01 -11.78
N ILE A 187 12.74 1.69 -11.23
CA ILE A 187 12.61 0.93 -9.98
C ILE A 187 11.83 -0.36 -10.28
N SER A 188 12.35 -1.47 -9.79
CA SER A 188 11.76 -2.80 -10.01
C SER A 188 12.05 -3.73 -8.83
N GLY A 189 11.15 -4.68 -8.58
CA GLY A 189 11.35 -5.70 -7.55
C GLY A 189 11.04 -5.25 -6.12
N LEU A 190 10.34 -4.12 -5.95
CA LEU A 190 9.83 -3.71 -4.64
C LEU A 190 8.83 -4.73 -4.09
N LYS A 191 8.96 -5.05 -2.81
CA LYS A 191 7.98 -5.85 -2.05
C LYS A 191 6.96 -4.92 -1.38
N SER A 192 5.88 -5.49 -0.85
CA SER A 192 4.80 -4.73 -0.18
C SER A 192 5.34 -3.82 0.93
N HIS A 193 6.30 -4.31 1.72
CA HIS A 193 6.95 -3.52 2.78
C HIS A 193 7.75 -2.34 2.21
N ASP A 194 8.46 -2.51 1.09
CA ASP A 194 9.21 -1.41 0.48
C ASP A 194 8.27 -0.33 -0.05
N CYS A 195 7.17 -0.75 -0.68
CA CYS A 195 6.13 0.16 -1.14
C CYS A 195 5.49 0.94 0.01
N HIS A 196 5.24 0.29 1.15
CA HIS A 196 4.73 0.94 2.37
C HIS A 196 5.70 2.02 2.87
N ILE A 197 6.98 1.68 3.06
CA ILE A 197 7.99 2.64 3.50
C ILE A 197 8.14 3.81 2.52
N ILE A 198 8.14 3.51 1.22
CA ILE A 198 8.20 4.55 0.19
C ILE A 198 6.98 5.46 0.29
N LEU A 199 5.77 4.90 0.30
CA LEU A 199 4.54 5.69 0.30
C LEU A 199 4.40 6.54 1.57
N GLN A 200 4.67 5.98 2.74
CA GLN A 200 4.41 6.67 4.00
C GLN A 200 5.50 7.67 4.39
N HIS A 201 6.78 7.35 4.12
CA HIS A 201 7.91 8.11 4.67
C HIS A 201 8.77 8.77 3.59
N LEU A 202 9.11 8.03 2.53
CA LEU A 202 10.15 8.47 1.61
C LEU A 202 9.61 9.31 0.45
N LEU A 203 8.38 9.06 -0.01
CA LEU A 203 7.80 9.71 -1.17
C LEU A 203 7.72 11.24 -0.98
N PRO A 204 7.22 11.78 0.16
CA PRO A 204 7.22 13.22 0.41
C PRO A 204 8.60 13.87 0.30
N LEU A 205 9.63 13.17 0.77
CA LEU A 205 11.01 13.64 0.73
C LEU A 205 11.58 13.56 -0.69
N ALA A 206 11.32 12.45 -1.37
CA ALA A 206 11.87 12.15 -2.69
C ALA A 206 11.32 13.08 -3.79
N ILE A 207 10.07 13.53 -3.69
CA ILE A 207 9.46 14.42 -4.70
C ILE A 207 9.65 15.91 -4.39
N ARG A 208 10.26 16.25 -3.25
CA ARG A 208 10.41 17.64 -2.80
C ARG A 208 11.24 18.43 -3.81
N GLY A 209 10.64 19.50 -4.34
CA GLY A 209 11.28 20.37 -5.33
C GLY A 209 11.39 19.80 -6.75
N MET A 210 10.77 18.65 -7.04
CA MET A 210 10.73 18.06 -8.39
C MET A 210 9.39 18.29 -9.09
N LEU A 211 8.27 18.14 -8.36
CA LEU A 211 6.93 18.25 -8.93
C LEU A 211 6.27 19.57 -8.56
N CYS A 212 5.48 20.12 -9.47
CA CYS A 212 4.67 21.31 -9.21
C CYS A 212 3.71 21.08 -8.02
N LYS A 213 3.35 22.16 -7.32
CA LYS A 213 2.57 22.10 -6.09
C LYS A 213 1.23 21.36 -6.25
N SER A 214 0.57 21.50 -7.40
CA SER A 214 -0.69 20.81 -7.68
C SER A 214 -0.57 19.28 -7.71
N VAL A 215 0.64 18.74 -7.95
CA VAL A 215 0.91 17.30 -7.94
C VAL A 215 1.53 16.88 -6.60
N SER A 216 2.52 17.61 -6.10
CA SER A 216 3.25 17.22 -4.88
C SER A 216 2.40 17.32 -3.62
N GLU A 217 1.57 18.36 -3.50
CA GLU A 217 0.71 18.54 -2.33
C GLU A 217 -0.24 17.36 -2.08
N PRO A 218 -1.06 16.90 -3.05
CA PRO A 218 -1.93 15.75 -2.80
C PRO A 218 -1.18 14.42 -2.62
N LEU A 219 0.00 14.24 -3.23
CA LEU A 219 0.83 13.05 -2.97
C LEU A 219 1.38 13.04 -1.55
N ILE A 220 1.78 14.22 -1.02
CA ILE A 220 2.22 14.36 0.36
C ILE A 220 1.04 14.13 1.32
N GLU A 221 -0.13 14.70 1.05
CA GLU A 221 -1.33 14.46 1.85
C GLU A 221 -1.70 12.97 1.90
N LEU A 222 -1.62 12.27 0.77
CA LEU A 222 -1.87 10.83 0.69
C LEU A 222 -0.83 10.04 1.49
N SER A 223 0.44 10.43 1.43
CA SER A 223 1.51 9.83 2.22
C SER A 223 1.28 9.99 3.72
N LEU A 224 0.91 11.21 4.16
CA LEU A 224 0.57 11.51 5.54
C LEU A 224 -0.67 10.74 6.02
N PHE A 225 -1.68 10.59 5.16
CA PHE A 225 -2.86 9.78 5.44
C PHE A 225 -2.48 8.34 5.81
N PHE A 226 -1.66 7.69 4.96
CA PHE A 226 -1.23 6.32 5.23
C PHE A 226 -0.29 6.23 6.42
N ASN A 227 0.59 7.20 6.61
CA ASN A 227 1.47 7.26 7.78
C ASN A 227 0.68 7.29 9.10
N ILE A 228 -0.37 8.12 9.20
CA ILE A 228 -1.24 8.17 10.38
C ILE A 228 -2.02 6.86 10.53
N LEU A 229 -2.58 6.35 9.44
CA LEU A 229 -3.34 5.10 9.45
C LEU A 229 -2.47 3.89 9.86
N GLY A 230 -1.18 3.91 9.52
CA GLY A 230 -0.17 2.91 9.85
C GLY A 230 0.44 3.05 11.24
N ALA A 231 0.07 4.08 12.01
CA ALA A 231 0.63 4.32 13.33
C ALA A 231 0.29 3.18 14.31
N LYS A 232 1.20 2.91 15.25
CA LYS A 232 1.05 1.88 16.30
C LYS A 232 -0.16 2.13 17.20
N TYR A 233 -0.46 3.40 17.45
CA TYR A 233 -1.60 3.87 18.23
C TYR A 233 -2.40 4.83 17.37
N LEU A 234 -3.73 4.71 17.43
CA LEU A 234 -4.64 5.57 16.68
C LEU A 234 -5.52 6.32 17.68
N SER A 235 -5.57 7.64 17.56
CA SER A 235 -6.58 8.43 18.26
C SER A 235 -7.84 8.58 17.41
N MET A 236 -9.00 8.64 18.05
CA MET A 236 -10.27 8.84 17.34
C MET A 236 -10.32 10.20 16.64
N GLU A 237 -9.72 11.23 17.24
CA GLU A 237 -9.62 12.58 16.66
C GLU A 237 -8.82 12.58 15.35
N GLU A 238 -7.66 11.92 15.32
CA GLU A 238 -6.88 11.78 14.09
C GLU A 238 -7.63 10.99 13.04
N LEU A 239 -8.32 9.90 13.43
CA LEU A 239 -9.13 9.11 12.52
C LEU A 239 -10.28 9.91 11.91
N GLU A 240 -10.96 10.76 12.69
CA GLU A 240 -11.99 11.68 12.18
C GLU A 240 -11.41 12.73 11.22
N ARG A 241 -10.22 13.26 11.55
CA ARG A 241 -9.54 14.21 10.68
C ARG A 241 -9.17 13.60 9.34
N ILE A 242 -8.53 12.42 9.33
CA ILE A 242 -8.11 11.79 8.08
C ILE A 242 -9.29 11.30 7.24
N ASP A 243 -10.39 10.86 7.88
CA ASP A 243 -11.66 10.48 7.23
C ASP A 243 -12.29 11.68 6.50
N GLY A 244 -12.22 12.88 7.08
CA GLY A 244 -12.67 14.11 6.43
C GLY A 244 -11.69 14.68 5.38
N GLN A 245 -10.41 14.33 5.46
CA GLN A 245 -9.36 14.80 4.54
C GLN A 245 -9.23 13.94 3.28
N ILE A 246 -9.29 12.61 3.40
CA ILE A 246 -9.03 11.70 2.28
C ILE A 246 -9.90 11.97 1.04
N PRO A 247 -11.22 12.30 1.14
CA PRO A 247 -12.00 12.64 -0.05
C PRO A 247 -11.49 13.89 -0.76
N LYS A 248 -10.94 14.86 -0.02
CA LYS A 248 -10.36 16.09 -0.59
C LYS A 248 -9.05 15.78 -1.29
N THR A 249 -8.19 14.97 -0.69
CA THR A 249 -6.92 14.53 -1.29
C THR A 249 -7.16 13.74 -2.57
N GLU A 250 -8.07 12.77 -2.56
CA GLU A 250 -8.49 12.02 -3.75
C GLU A 250 -9.06 12.94 -4.84
N CYS A 251 -9.84 13.97 -4.47
CA CYS A 251 -10.31 14.97 -5.43
C CYS A 251 -9.17 15.81 -6.03
N LYS A 252 -8.16 16.18 -5.23
CA LYS A 252 -6.98 16.91 -5.74
C LYS A 252 -6.18 16.05 -6.70
N LEU A 253 -5.99 14.76 -6.38
CA LEU A 253 -5.39 13.80 -7.30
C LEU A 253 -6.23 13.68 -8.57
N GLU A 254 -7.55 13.58 -8.44
CA GLU A 254 -8.48 13.43 -9.57
C GLU A 254 -8.38 14.58 -10.56
N LYS A 255 -8.09 15.80 -10.11
CA LYS A 255 -7.85 16.97 -10.98
C LYS A 255 -6.61 16.88 -11.84
N VAL A 256 -5.64 16.05 -11.47
CA VAL A 256 -4.29 16.06 -12.03
C VAL A 256 -4.00 14.76 -12.77
N PHE A 257 -4.23 13.62 -12.11
CA PHE A 257 -3.95 12.30 -12.64
C PHE A 257 -5.04 11.83 -13.60
N PRO A 258 -4.70 10.99 -14.57
CA PRO A 258 -5.68 10.49 -15.53
C PRO A 258 -6.70 9.52 -14.90
N PRO A 259 -7.86 9.30 -15.53
CA PRO A 259 -8.90 8.37 -15.05
C PRO A 259 -8.41 6.99 -14.65
N THR A 260 -7.49 6.40 -15.43
CA THR A 260 -6.91 5.07 -15.22
C THR A 260 -6.02 4.97 -13.98
N PHE A 261 -5.62 6.10 -13.39
CA PHE A 261 -4.95 6.14 -12.11
C PHE A 261 -5.87 5.71 -10.97
N PHE A 262 -7.19 5.96 -11.08
CA PHE A 262 -8.17 5.66 -10.04
C PHE A 262 -8.82 4.30 -10.29
N ASP A 263 -8.06 3.23 -10.03
CA ASP A 263 -8.62 1.89 -10.00
C ASP A 263 -9.29 1.63 -8.63
N VAL A 264 -9.72 0.38 -8.42
CA VAL A 264 -10.45 0.02 -7.18
C VAL A 264 -9.58 0.28 -5.95
N MET A 265 -8.26 0.10 -6.04
CA MET A 265 -7.37 0.23 -4.89
C MET A 265 -7.24 1.67 -4.41
N GLU A 266 -7.14 2.65 -5.32
CA GLU A 266 -7.20 4.08 -4.95
C GLU A 266 -8.53 4.41 -4.28
N HIS A 267 -9.63 3.93 -4.87
CA HIS A 267 -10.97 4.19 -4.34
C HIS A 267 -11.20 3.61 -2.94
N LEU A 268 -10.51 2.53 -2.57
CA LEU A 268 -10.63 1.93 -1.24
C LEU A 268 -10.04 2.79 -0.13
N SER A 269 -9.13 3.74 -0.44
CA SER A 269 -8.49 4.63 0.56
C SER A 269 -9.53 5.37 1.41
N ILE A 270 -10.64 5.78 0.80
CA ILE A 270 -11.72 6.53 1.45
C ILE A 270 -12.45 5.74 2.54
N HIS A 271 -12.32 4.42 2.56
CA HIS A 271 -12.99 3.55 3.54
C HIS A 271 -12.08 3.19 4.72
N LEU A 272 -10.76 3.35 4.58
CA LEU A 272 -9.79 2.82 5.53
C LEU A 272 -9.86 3.49 6.90
N ALA A 273 -10.11 4.80 6.94
CA ALA A 273 -10.22 5.54 8.19
C ALA A 273 -11.43 5.07 9.00
N ASN A 274 -12.60 4.95 8.36
CA ASN A 274 -13.80 4.42 9.01
C ASN A 274 -13.62 2.96 9.45
N GLU A 275 -12.93 2.15 8.65
CA GLU A 275 -12.62 0.77 9.02
C GLU A 275 -11.69 0.70 10.24
N ALA A 276 -10.70 1.58 10.34
CA ALA A 276 -9.83 1.69 11.50
C ALA A 276 -10.58 2.17 12.76
N LYS A 277 -11.60 3.02 12.64
CA LYS A 277 -12.48 3.39 13.77
C LYS A 277 -13.22 2.17 14.34
N ILE A 278 -13.58 1.20 13.50
CA ILE A 278 -14.33 0.00 13.89
C ILE A 278 -13.39 -1.11 14.38
N ALA A 279 -12.33 -1.40 13.63
CA ALA A 279 -11.49 -2.58 13.84
C ALA A 279 -10.15 -2.27 14.52
N GLY A 280 -9.86 -1.01 14.79
CA GLY A 280 -8.63 -0.57 15.43
C GLY A 280 -7.42 -0.53 14.50
N PRO A 281 -6.20 -0.51 15.09
CA PRO A 281 -4.93 -0.33 14.36
C PRO A 281 -4.73 -1.30 13.20
N THR A 282 -4.24 -0.77 12.09
CA THR A 282 -3.96 -1.54 10.86
C THR A 282 -2.89 -2.60 11.05
N GLN A 283 -1.96 -2.42 11.99
CA GLN A 283 -0.88 -3.36 12.28
C GLN A 283 -1.38 -4.80 12.56
N TYR A 284 -2.54 -4.94 13.20
CA TYR A 284 -3.14 -6.25 13.52
C TYR A 284 -3.94 -6.85 12.37
N ARG A 285 -4.15 -6.06 11.30
CA ARG A 285 -4.97 -6.37 10.14
C ARG A 285 -4.16 -6.53 8.86
N HIS A 286 -2.87 -6.25 8.89
CA HIS A 286 -1.99 -6.51 7.76
C HIS A 286 -1.86 -8.00 7.46
N MET A 287 -1.67 -8.30 6.18
CA MET A 287 -1.42 -9.66 5.72
C MET A 287 0.02 -10.14 5.92
N TYR A 288 0.95 -9.28 6.37
CA TYR A 288 2.35 -9.68 6.58
C TYR A 288 2.51 -10.95 7.45
N PRO A 289 1.89 -11.09 8.63
CA PRO A 289 2.04 -12.29 9.45
C PRO A 289 1.45 -13.53 8.75
N MET A 290 0.30 -13.38 8.12
CA MET A 290 -0.40 -14.46 7.41
C MET A 290 0.42 -14.96 6.22
N GLU A 291 0.91 -14.05 5.37
CA GLU A 291 1.73 -14.43 4.21
C GLU A 291 3.06 -15.07 4.63
N ARG A 292 3.70 -14.56 5.68
CA ARG A 292 4.92 -15.17 6.24
C ARG A 292 4.64 -16.58 6.76
N TYR A 293 3.52 -16.78 7.44
CA TYR A 293 3.12 -18.10 7.93
C TYR A 293 2.83 -19.07 6.78
N ILE A 294 2.09 -18.64 5.76
CA ILE A 294 1.83 -19.44 4.56
C ILE A 294 3.14 -19.80 3.84
N TYR A 295 4.09 -18.85 3.75
CA TYR A 295 5.40 -19.12 3.18
C TYR A 295 6.17 -20.19 3.97
N PHE A 296 6.15 -20.13 5.30
CA PHE A 296 6.71 -21.16 6.16
C PHE A 296 6.03 -22.52 5.90
N MET A 297 4.70 -22.60 5.90
CA MET A 297 3.98 -23.85 5.65
C MET A 297 4.32 -24.43 4.27
N LYS A 298 4.45 -23.60 3.24
CA LYS A 298 4.89 -24.04 1.90
C LYS A 298 6.29 -24.65 1.91
N SER A 299 7.18 -24.17 2.77
CA SER A 299 8.54 -24.71 2.88
C SER A 299 8.57 -26.13 3.48
N LEU A 300 7.51 -26.54 4.19
CA LEU A 300 7.38 -27.88 4.77
C LEU A 300 6.87 -28.92 3.75
N VAL A 301 6.44 -28.50 2.56
CA VAL A 301 5.92 -29.42 1.54
C VAL A 301 7.08 -30.16 0.87
N GLY A 302 7.45 -31.33 1.42
CA GLY A 302 8.40 -32.25 0.83
C GLY A 302 7.81 -33.10 -0.30
N ASN A 303 6.58 -33.60 -0.12
CA ASN A 303 5.86 -34.39 -1.12
C ASN A 303 4.62 -33.64 -1.63
N ARG A 304 4.64 -33.27 -2.91
CA ARG A 304 3.51 -32.56 -3.55
C ARG A 304 2.29 -33.44 -3.84
N ALA A 305 2.42 -34.77 -3.77
CA ALA A 305 1.28 -35.68 -3.93
C ALA A 305 0.38 -35.70 -2.68
N CYS A 306 0.95 -35.43 -1.50
CA CYS A 306 0.24 -35.37 -0.22
C CYS A 306 0.71 -34.13 0.58
N PRO A 307 0.38 -32.90 0.13
CA PRO A 307 0.92 -31.69 0.70
C PRO A 307 0.49 -31.48 2.16
N GLU A 308 -0.74 -31.83 2.52
CA GLU A 308 -1.27 -31.69 3.88
C GLU A 308 -0.50 -32.58 4.87
N GLY A 309 -0.25 -33.85 4.50
CA GLY A 309 0.53 -34.78 5.31
C GLY A 309 1.98 -34.33 5.47
N SER A 310 2.61 -33.86 4.39
CA SER A 310 3.98 -33.31 4.45
C SER A 310 4.08 -32.09 5.38
N ILE A 311 3.09 -31.19 5.31
CA ILE A 311 3.04 -30.03 6.20
C ILE A 311 2.89 -30.48 7.66
N ALA A 312 2.00 -31.42 7.94
CA ALA A 312 1.79 -31.92 9.31
C ALA A 312 3.05 -32.55 9.91
N GLU A 313 3.75 -33.40 9.15
CA GLU A 313 5.01 -34.03 9.58
C GLU A 313 6.13 -33.00 9.76
N GLY A 314 6.33 -32.11 8.78
CA GLY A 314 7.35 -31.07 8.85
C GLY A 314 7.10 -30.07 9.98
N TYR A 315 5.83 -29.76 10.26
CA TYR A 315 5.44 -28.90 11.36
C TYR A 315 5.73 -29.57 12.71
N LEU A 316 5.35 -30.84 12.88
CA LEU A 316 5.66 -31.62 14.08
C LEU A 316 7.18 -31.71 14.33
N ALA A 317 7.96 -31.98 13.29
CA ALA A 317 9.42 -31.98 13.38
C ALA A 317 9.95 -30.60 13.83
N THR A 318 9.41 -29.51 13.27
CA THR A 318 9.78 -28.14 13.64
C THR A 318 9.45 -27.83 15.10
N GLU A 319 8.28 -28.25 15.59
CA GLU A 319 7.89 -28.07 17.00
C GLU A 319 8.76 -28.88 17.95
N CYS A 320 9.01 -30.15 17.65
CA CYS A 320 9.90 -31.01 18.42
C CYS A 320 11.32 -30.43 18.51
N LEU A 321 11.89 -30.00 17.37
CA LEU A 321 13.21 -29.35 17.34
C LEU A 321 13.21 -28.03 18.11
N THR A 322 12.13 -27.23 18.01
CA THR A 322 11.99 -26.00 18.79
C THR A 322 11.96 -26.29 20.29
N LEU A 323 11.24 -27.32 20.73
CA LEU A 323 11.21 -27.73 22.14
C LEU A 323 12.59 -28.19 22.61
N CYS A 324 13.22 -29.11 21.89
CA CYS A 324 14.56 -29.61 22.20
C CYS A 324 15.58 -28.46 22.28
N SER A 325 15.45 -27.45 21.43
CA SER A 325 16.36 -26.30 21.39
C SER A 325 16.39 -25.48 22.69
N ARG A 326 15.37 -25.58 23.55
CA ARG A 326 15.37 -24.92 24.87
C ARG A 326 16.35 -25.56 25.86
N TYR A 327 16.78 -26.78 25.62
CA TYR A 327 17.69 -27.53 26.50
C TYR A 327 19.15 -27.46 26.02
N PHE A 328 19.40 -26.84 24.87
CA PHE A 328 20.75 -26.70 24.30
C PHE A 328 21.30 -25.29 24.47
N ASN A 329 22.24 -25.12 25.40
CA ASN A 329 22.89 -23.83 25.68
C ASN A 329 24.24 -23.67 24.97
N THR A 330 24.83 -24.76 24.49
CA THR A 330 26.19 -24.79 23.91
C THR A 330 26.23 -24.69 22.39
N MET A 331 25.08 -24.76 21.73
CA MET A 331 24.94 -24.64 20.28
C MET A 331 23.96 -23.53 19.93
N GLU A 332 24.08 -22.99 18.71
CA GLU A 332 23.13 -21.99 18.21
C GLU A 332 21.75 -22.62 18.02
N THR A 333 20.74 -21.97 18.57
CA THR A 333 19.33 -22.34 18.55
C THR A 333 18.48 -21.14 18.18
N LYS A 334 17.20 -21.37 17.90
CA LYS A 334 16.26 -20.27 17.63
C LYS A 334 16.14 -19.28 18.80
N PHE A 335 16.45 -19.67 20.03
CA PHE A 335 16.29 -18.85 21.23
C PHE A 335 17.56 -18.12 21.67
N ASN A 336 18.74 -18.69 21.41
CA ASN A 336 20.03 -18.09 21.80
C ASN A 336 20.80 -17.50 20.61
N ARG A 337 20.25 -17.63 19.38
CA ARG A 337 20.80 -16.97 18.20
C ARG A 337 20.79 -15.47 18.43
N LEU A 338 21.99 -14.90 18.46
CA LEU A 338 22.22 -13.46 18.53
C LEU A 338 21.53 -12.74 17.37
N GLU A 339 21.08 -11.51 17.62
CA GLU A 339 20.43 -10.72 16.58
C GLU A 339 21.39 -10.46 15.41
N ARG A 340 20.83 -10.15 14.24
CA ARG A 340 21.60 -10.03 13.00
C ARG A 340 22.73 -8.99 13.08
N ASN A 341 22.64 -8.02 14.00
CA ASN A 341 23.67 -7.00 14.26
C ASN A 341 24.26 -7.07 15.67
N CYS A 342 24.08 -8.17 16.42
CA CYS A 342 24.82 -8.38 17.66
C CYS A 342 26.29 -8.57 17.29
N ASP A 343 27.03 -7.48 17.33
CA ASP A 343 28.42 -7.43 16.86
C ASP A 343 29.42 -7.96 17.90
N GLY A 344 28.96 -8.27 19.12
CA GLY A 344 29.79 -8.77 20.22
C GLY A 344 30.79 -7.71 20.71
N GLY A 345 30.68 -7.33 21.97
CA GLY A 345 31.61 -6.36 22.58
C GLY A 345 31.07 -5.89 23.91
N VAL A 346 31.89 -5.99 24.96
CA VAL A 346 31.59 -5.36 26.24
C VAL A 346 32.08 -3.92 26.12
N VAL A 347 31.17 -2.97 25.97
CA VAL A 347 31.49 -1.56 26.27
C VAL A 347 31.29 -1.39 27.78
N GLU A 348 32.32 -0.90 28.49
CA GLU A 348 32.16 -0.49 29.88
C GLU A 348 31.07 0.60 29.95
N CYS A 349 30.01 0.29 30.67
CA CYS A 349 28.83 1.13 30.77
C CYS A 349 29.09 2.15 31.90
N ASP A 350 29.25 3.43 31.56
CA ASP A 350 29.44 4.55 32.52
C ASP A 350 28.13 4.89 33.29
N GLY A 351 27.49 3.87 33.88
CA GLY A 351 26.30 4.01 34.73
C GLY A 351 24.94 3.97 34.01
N GLY A 352 24.88 3.64 32.71
CA GLY A 352 23.64 3.47 31.94
C GLY A 352 23.08 2.05 31.92
N LEU A 353 21.87 1.87 31.34
CA LEU A 353 21.30 0.54 31.10
C LEU A 353 22.15 -0.22 30.06
N THR A 354 22.51 -1.47 30.38
CA THR A 354 23.39 -2.32 29.57
C THR A 354 22.92 -2.56 28.13
N PHE A 355 21.62 -2.42 27.86
CA PHE A 355 21.04 -2.50 26.52
C PHE A 355 21.56 -1.41 25.55
N PHE A 356 22.03 -0.27 26.06
CA PHE A 356 22.61 0.81 25.25
C PHE A 356 24.15 0.72 25.10
N CYS A 357 24.76 -0.34 25.64
CA CYS A 357 26.21 -0.52 25.66
C CYS A 357 26.70 -1.49 24.55
N GLU A 358 25.88 -1.76 23.54
CA GLU A 358 26.29 -2.51 22.35
C GLU A 358 27.03 -1.60 21.33
N SER A 359 28.28 -1.93 21.03
CA SER A 359 29.07 -1.25 20.01
C SER A 359 28.74 -1.78 18.61
N GLY A 360 28.21 -0.93 17.73
CA GLY A 360 27.97 -1.30 16.32
C GLY A 360 29.25 -1.39 15.48
N ARG A 361 29.24 -2.22 14.43
CA ARG A 361 30.35 -2.37 13.48
C ARG A 361 30.38 -1.27 12.43
N ALA A 362 31.56 -0.70 12.21
CA ALA A 362 31.77 0.20 11.08
C ALA A 362 31.66 -0.54 9.73
N LEU A 363 30.72 -0.11 8.89
CA LEU A 363 30.52 -0.67 7.56
C LEU A 363 31.75 -0.40 6.67
N ARG A 364 32.21 -1.43 5.95
CA ARG A 364 33.27 -1.36 4.93
C ARG A 364 34.61 -0.76 5.41
N GLY A 365 35.03 -1.06 6.64
CA GLY A 365 36.33 -0.63 7.17
C GLY A 365 36.37 0.83 7.65
N GLY A 366 35.21 1.44 7.90
CA GLY A 366 35.15 2.72 8.60
C GLY A 366 35.75 2.64 10.02
N LYS A 367 36.12 3.78 10.59
CA LYS A 367 36.51 3.84 12.01
C LYS A 367 35.26 4.06 12.86
N PRO A 368 35.11 3.36 14.00
CA PRO A 368 34.05 3.67 14.95
C PRO A 368 34.22 5.12 15.44
N CYS A 369 33.11 5.83 15.56
CA CYS A 369 33.04 7.21 16.07
C CYS A 369 32.07 7.23 17.24
N ARG A 370 32.45 7.88 18.34
CA ARG A 370 31.59 8.09 19.50
C ARG A 370 31.00 9.49 19.34
N PHE A 371 29.69 9.56 19.15
CA PHE A 371 28.99 10.84 19.07
C PHE A 371 29.13 11.59 20.39
N ASP A 372 29.33 12.90 20.32
CA ASP A 372 29.23 13.76 21.48
C ASP A 372 27.76 14.02 21.87
N SER A 373 27.53 14.64 23.03
CA SER A 373 26.18 14.89 23.55
C SER A 373 25.33 15.75 22.61
N TYR A 374 25.95 16.63 21.83
CA TYR A 374 25.27 17.52 20.90
C TYR A 374 24.86 16.79 19.62
N GLU A 375 25.73 15.94 19.08
CA GLU A 375 25.44 15.06 17.95
C GLU A 375 24.32 14.05 18.28
N PHE A 376 24.26 13.57 19.53
CA PHE A 376 23.21 12.68 20.01
C PHE A 376 21.84 13.37 20.09
N GLU A 377 21.80 14.63 20.54
CA GLU A 377 20.58 15.46 20.54
C GLU A 377 20.08 15.73 19.10
N GLN A 378 20.97 16.00 18.15
CA GLN A 378 20.57 16.19 16.76
C GLN A 378 20.02 14.90 16.12
N ALA A 379 20.56 13.74 16.47
CA ALA A 379 20.06 12.45 15.98
C ALA A 379 18.65 12.12 16.51
N HIS A 380 18.29 12.60 17.71
CA HIS A 380 16.95 12.42 18.28
C HIS A 380 15.86 13.25 17.60
N ILE A 381 16.21 14.32 16.87
CA ILE A 381 15.23 15.17 16.18
C ILE A 381 14.67 14.48 14.91
N ILE A 382 15.22 13.33 14.50
CA ILE A 382 14.84 12.60 13.28
C ILE A 382 13.91 11.39 13.57
N PHE A 383 13.62 11.07 14.84
CA PHE A 383 12.74 9.95 15.20
C PHE A 383 11.33 10.38 15.62
#